data_AF-A0A937QI02-F1
#
_entry.id   AF-A0A937QI02-F1
#
_cell.length_a   1.000
_cell.length_b   1.000
_cell.length_c   1.000
_cell.angle_alpha   90.00
_cell.angle_beta   90.00
_cell.angle_gamma   90.00
#
_symmetry.space_group_name_H-M   'P 1'
#
loop_
_entity.id
_entity.type
_entity.pdbx_description
1 polymer ?
#
loop_
_entity_poly.entity_id
_entity_poly.type
_entity_poly.pdbx_seq_one_letter_code
_entity_poly.pdbx_strand_id
1 'polypeptide(L)'
;MARIFVRHTVVLKIFSVLQLSAVSAYFLIIAIPQVTGTEPLAPEGTEKHWVSTLFDNFTAAADALQWSDIRVVSNWRIQQHAQSKEYRILDSDDRVIVEATLDDCNAYFSALMKAGDIAPAEKEAVIVLHGLGEGRSAMKPLVTFLEENMTASILTFGYASPQAPLASHAHSLGRVLAGLPPTTAISFVGHSMGNLVVRRWLQDAQPKMVRRINRMVMLGPPNQGSDLARLAANNHLLRNLASGAARELVLHWDSISRELQTPPFQYGIIAGGKGDDVGYSLLLEGDDDAIVRVSETQLQGSDGFLVIPVRHARMMENTDVQKETLRFLLQGRFAKKSFHSSLSEK
;
A
#
# COMPACT_ATOMS: atom_id res chain seq x y z
N MET A 1 27.06 46.20 26.47
CA MET A 1 25.63 45.98 26.76
C MET A 1 24.88 46.21 25.45
N ALA A 2 24.42 45.18 24.74
CA ALA A 2 23.11 44.50 24.90
C ALA A 2 21.93 45.48 24.66
N ARG A 3 20.89 45.22 23.86
CA ARG A 3 20.32 44.04 23.17
C ARG A 3 19.33 44.59 22.11
N ILE A 4 19.43 44.17 20.84
CA ILE A 4 18.54 43.21 20.14
C ILE A 4 17.05 43.63 20.05
N PHE A 5 16.66 44.08 18.86
CA PHE A 5 15.29 44.24 18.38
C PHE A 5 15.15 43.43 17.07
N VAL A 6 14.92 42.12 17.15
CA VAL A 6 14.48 41.31 16.01
C VAL A 6 13.55 40.21 16.53
N ARG A 7 12.28 40.56 16.73
CA ARG A 7 11.18 39.61 16.89
C ARG A 7 9.92 40.28 16.38
N HIS A 8 9.68 40.24 15.06
CA HIS A 8 8.32 40.32 14.51
C HIS A 8 8.17 39.84 13.06
N THR A 9 9.26 39.47 12.37
CA THR A 9 9.17 39.08 10.94
C THR A 9 8.99 37.57 10.69
N VAL A 10 9.04 36.71 11.72
CA VAL A 10 8.95 35.23 11.54
C VAL A 10 7.52 34.70 11.70
N VAL A 11 6.65 35.39 12.43
CA VAL A 11 5.30 34.86 12.77
C VAL A 11 4.31 35.01 11.60
N LEU A 12 4.48 36.00 10.72
CA LEU A 12 3.56 36.23 9.60
C LEU A 12 3.83 35.35 8.36
N LYS A 13 4.98 34.66 8.26
CA LYS A 13 5.25 33.71 7.16
C LYS A 13 4.72 32.30 7.41
N ILE A 14 4.29 31.99 8.64
CA ILE A 14 3.71 30.68 8.99
C ILE A 14 2.21 30.63 8.61
N PHE A 15 1.52 31.77 8.63
CA PHE A 15 0.07 31.82 8.36
C PHE A 15 -0.31 31.71 6.87
N SER A 16 0.60 31.99 5.92
CA SER A 16 0.28 31.93 4.48
C SER A 16 0.64 30.60 3.80
N VAL A 17 1.33 29.68 4.49
CA VAL A 17 1.69 28.34 3.95
C VAL A 17 0.72 27.25 4.45
N LEU A 18 -0.08 27.55 5.48
CA LEU A 18 -1.00 26.62 6.13
C LEU A 18 -2.45 26.66 5.58
N GLN A 19 -2.73 27.46 4.55
CA GLN A 19 -4.03 27.45 3.85
C GLN A 19 -4.04 26.70 2.50
N LEU A 20 -3.01 25.92 2.19
CA LEU A 20 -2.95 25.14 0.93
C LEU A 20 -2.42 23.69 1.06
N SER A 21 -2.33 23.13 2.28
CA SER A 21 -1.68 21.84 2.50
C SER A 21 -2.42 20.83 3.38
N ALA A 22 -3.65 21.13 3.84
CA ALA A 22 -4.43 20.20 4.68
C ALA A 22 -5.52 19.40 3.93
N VAL A 23 -5.72 19.66 2.63
CA VAL A 23 -6.60 18.86 1.75
C VAL A 23 -5.78 18.14 0.66
N SER A 24 -4.47 18.40 0.59
CA SER A 24 -3.58 17.95 -0.49
C SER A 24 -2.98 16.55 -0.27
N ALA A 25 -3.24 15.89 0.86
CA ALA A 25 -2.90 14.47 1.02
C ALA A 25 -3.76 13.55 0.14
N TYR A 26 -4.84 14.07 -0.44
CA TYR A 26 -5.67 13.40 -1.47
C TYR A 26 -5.39 13.88 -2.90
N PHE A 27 -4.46 14.83 -3.13
CA PHE A 27 -4.32 15.51 -4.43
C PHE A 27 -2.88 15.83 -4.87
N LEU A 28 -1.87 15.09 -4.40
CA LEU A 28 -0.51 15.25 -4.93
C LEU A 28 0.00 14.00 -5.67
N ILE A 29 -0.73 13.63 -6.71
CA ILE A 29 -0.15 12.93 -7.87
C ILE A 29 -0.25 13.91 -9.04
N ILE A 30 0.90 14.12 -9.71
CA ILE A 30 1.15 14.98 -10.87
C ILE A 30 1.50 16.45 -10.55
N ALA A 31 2.79 16.71 -10.30
CA ALA A 31 3.42 17.96 -10.71
C ALA A 31 4.13 17.73 -12.05
N ILE A 32 3.54 18.21 -13.14
CA ILE A 32 4.21 18.34 -14.44
C ILE A 32 5.27 19.45 -14.30
N PRO A 33 6.54 19.24 -14.69
CA PRO A 33 7.47 20.34 -14.83
C PRO A 33 6.99 21.24 -15.97
N GLN A 34 6.75 22.52 -15.68
CA GLN A 34 6.59 23.55 -16.69
C GLN A 34 7.90 23.66 -17.49
N VAL A 35 7.94 23.01 -18.66
CA VAL A 35 8.99 23.25 -19.66
C VAL A 35 8.57 24.50 -20.41
N THR A 36 9.26 25.60 -20.14
CA THR A 36 9.24 26.79 -20.99
C THR A 36 9.92 26.44 -22.31
N GLY A 37 9.14 26.28 -23.38
CA GLY A 37 9.64 26.06 -24.73
C GLY A 37 8.51 26.18 -25.74
N THR A 38 8.66 27.10 -26.67
CA THR A 38 7.71 27.51 -27.72
C THR A 38 7.07 26.36 -28.51
N GLU A 39 5.75 26.41 -28.69
CA GLU A 39 4.94 25.49 -29.50
C GLU A 39 5.32 25.47 -31.00
N PRO A 40 4.99 24.36 -31.68
CA PRO A 40 4.21 24.45 -32.90
C PRO A 40 2.86 23.73 -32.77
N LEU A 41 1.83 24.40 -33.28
CA LEU A 41 0.42 24.02 -33.39
C LEU A 41 0.19 22.53 -33.73
N ALA A 42 -0.60 21.83 -32.91
CA ALA A 42 -1.18 20.52 -33.20
C ALA A 42 -2.73 20.62 -33.34
N PRO A 43 -3.37 19.75 -34.15
CA PRO A 43 -4.69 20.00 -34.71
C PRO A 43 -5.85 19.69 -33.74
N GLU A 44 -6.94 20.45 -33.87
CA GLU A 44 -8.19 20.33 -33.11
C GLU A 44 -8.80 18.92 -33.23
N GLY A 45 -8.84 18.18 -32.11
CA GLY A 45 -9.58 16.91 -32.04
C GLY A 45 -9.22 15.99 -30.87
N THR A 46 -8.06 16.18 -30.24
CA THR A 46 -7.54 15.26 -29.20
C THR A 46 -7.86 15.69 -27.77
N GLU A 47 -8.24 16.95 -27.53
CA GLU A 47 -8.32 17.48 -26.16
C GLU A 47 -9.45 16.88 -25.31
N LYS A 48 -10.63 16.64 -25.89
CA LYS A 48 -11.79 16.13 -25.13
C LYS A 48 -11.60 14.69 -24.66
N HIS A 49 -10.84 13.87 -25.41
CA HIS A 49 -10.68 12.45 -25.14
C HIS A 49 -9.71 12.16 -23.98
N TRP A 50 -8.61 12.93 -23.86
CA TRP A 50 -7.67 12.73 -22.76
C TRP A 50 -8.22 13.26 -21.44
N VAL A 51 -8.97 14.38 -21.45
CA VAL A 51 -9.60 14.94 -20.25
C VAL A 51 -10.68 13.99 -19.71
N SER A 52 -11.51 13.41 -20.57
CA SER A 52 -12.51 12.42 -20.13
C SER A 52 -11.83 11.18 -19.56
N THR A 53 -10.79 10.67 -20.23
CA THR A 53 -10.03 9.50 -19.77
C THR A 53 -9.37 9.75 -18.41
N LEU A 54 -8.81 10.95 -18.16
CA LEU A 54 -8.26 11.30 -16.86
C LEU A 54 -9.34 11.40 -15.78
N PHE A 55 -10.50 11.98 -16.11
CA PHE A 55 -11.61 12.11 -15.17
C PHE A 55 -12.20 10.73 -14.82
N ASP A 56 -12.38 9.86 -15.81
CA ASP A 56 -12.84 8.48 -15.65
C ASP A 56 -11.84 7.63 -14.84
N ASN A 57 -10.53 7.82 -15.06
CA ASN A 57 -9.51 7.18 -14.25
C ASN A 57 -9.53 7.66 -12.79
N PHE A 58 -9.82 8.95 -12.56
CA PHE A 58 -9.93 9.50 -11.21
C PHE A 58 -11.18 8.99 -10.49
N THR A 59 -12.34 8.95 -11.16
CA THR A 59 -13.57 8.41 -10.58
C THR A 59 -13.46 6.92 -10.32
N ALA A 60 -12.84 6.15 -11.22
CA ALA A 60 -12.56 4.73 -11.00
C ALA A 60 -11.59 4.49 -9.84
N ALA A 61 -10.54 5.32 -9.70
CA ALA A 61 -9.61 5.24 -8.58
C ALA A 61 -10.30 5.57 -7.24
N ALA A 62 -11.16 6.58 -7.22
CA ALA A 62 -11.94 6.95 -6.04
C ALA A 62 -12.98 5.89 -5.68
N ASP A 63 -13.68 5.32 -6.66
CA ASP A 63 -14.60 4.20 -6.49
C ASP A 63 -13.86 3.00 -5.90
N ALA A 64 -12.71 2.62 -6.46
CA ALA A 64 -11.94 1.47 -5.98
C ALA A 64 -11.61 1.51 -4.48
N LEU A 65 -11.47 2.71 -3.89
CA LEU A 65 -11.23 2.91 -2.45
C LEU A 65 -12.45 2.57 -1.57
N GLN A 66 -13.61 2.30 -2.16
CA GLN A 66 -14.83 1.92 -1.47
C GLN A 66 -15.09 0.41 -1.46
N TRP A 67 -14.33 -0.36 -2.24
CA TRP A 67 -14.55 -1.79 -2.44
C TRP A 67 -13.41 -2.61 -1.85
N SER A 68 -13.75 -3.77 -1.28
CA SER A 68 -12.78 -4.74 -0.81
C SER A 68 -12.93 -6.07 -1.52
N ASP A 69 -11.82 -6.62 -1.99
CA ASP A 69 -11.78 -7.94 -2.58
C ASP A 69 -12.10 -8.98 -1.52
N ILE A 70 -12.98 -9.91 -1.83
CA ILE A 70 -13.35 -11.03 -0.95
C ILE A 70 -13.06 -12.40 -1.58
N ARG A 71 -12.75 -12.39 -2.88
CA ARG A 71 -12.24 -13.53 -3.66
C ARG A 71 -11.40 -12.97 -4.80
N VAL A 72 -10.22 -13.56 -5.05
CA VAL A 72 -9.35 -13.22 -6.18
C VAL A 72 -8.79 -14.50 -6.79
N VAL A 73 -8.96 -14.71 -8.09
CA VAL A 73 -8.39 -15.84 -8.84
C VAL A 73 -8.02 -15.34 -10.24
N SER A 74 -6.75 -15.45 -10.64
CA SER A 74 -6.28 -14.99 -11.97
C SER A 74 -6.75 -13.57 -12.33
N ASN A 75 -6.65 -12.66 -11.36
CA ASN A 75 -7.12 -11.26 -11.39
C ASN A 75 -8.63 -11.02 -11.57
N TRP A 76 -9.44 -12.07 -11.78
CA TRP A 76 -10.89 -11.99 -11.56
C TRP A 76 -11.18 -11.88 -10.08
N ARG A 77 -12.19 -11.08 -9.73
CA ARG A 77 -12.48 -10.81 -8.32
C ARG A 77 -13.96 -10.65 -8.03
N ILE A 78 -14.34 -11.06 -6.84
CA ILE A 78 -15.58 -10.62 -6.21
C ILE A 78 -15.22 -9.55 -5.20
N GLN A 79 -15.89 -8.41 -5.27
CA GLN A 79 -15.73 -7.30 -4.34
C GLN A 79 -16.98 -7.10 -3.50
N GLN A 80 -16.77 -6.56 -2.30
CA GLN A 80 -17.82 -6.09 -1.41
C GLN A 80 -17.63 -4.60 -1.14
N HIS A 81 -18.68 -3.80 -1.28
CA HIS A 81 -18.66 -2.39 -0.93
C HIS A 81 -18.60 -2.22 0.60
N ALA A 82 -17.73 -1.34 1.08
CA ALA A 82 -17.40 -1.20 2.49
C ALA A 82 -18.63 -0.85 3.36
N GLN A 83 -19.51 0.01 2.85
CA GLN A 83 -20.65 0.56 3.58
C GLN A 83 -21.97 -0.16 3.26
N SER A 84 -22.42 -0.11 2.00
CA SER A 84 -23.69 -0.70 1.54
C SER A 84 -23.74 -2.23 1.60
N LYS A 85 -22.58 -2.91 1.65
CA LYS A 85 -22.46 -4.38 1.57
C LYS A 85 -22.97 -4.98 0.25
N GLU A 86 -23.05 -4.18 -0.80
CA GLU A 86 -23.28 -4.64 -2.17
C GLU A 86 -22.09 -5.45 -2.68
N TYR A 87 -22.33 -6.31 -3.68
CA TYR A 87 -21.31 -7.17 -4.27
C TYR A 87 -21.26 -7.02 -5.77
N ARG A 88 -20.04 -7.11 -6.30
CA ARG A 88 -19.79 -7.07 -7.74
C ARG A 88 -18.69 -8.04 -8.15
N ILE A 89 -18.74 -8.48 -9.40
CA ILE A 89 -17.68 -9.25 -10.06
C ILE A 89 -16.96 -8.33 -11.03
N LEU A 90 -15.64 -8.33 -10.93
CA LEU A 90 -14.77 -7.73 -11.95
C LEU A 90 -14.01 -8.82 -12.69
N ASP A 91 -13.83 -8.62 -13.99
CA ASP A 91 -12.92 -9.43 -14.81
C ASP A 91 -11.45 -9.07 -14.54
N SER A 92 -10.53 -9.74 -15.26
CA SER A 92 -9.09 -9.50 -15.15
C SER A 92 -8.64 -8.10 -15.59
N ASP A 93 -9.48 -7.39 -16.36
CA ASP A 93 -9.25 -6.02 -16.83
C ASP A 93 -9.90 -4.98 -15.91
N ASP A 94 -10.35 -5.39 -14.72
CA ASP A 94 -11.06 -4.59 -13.72
C ASP A 94 -12.41 -4.01 -14.21
N ARG A 95 -13.05 -4.63 -15.22
CA ARG A 95 -14.39 -4.24 -15.68
C ARG A 95 -15.46 -4.92 -14.84
N VAL A 96 -16.46 -4.17 -14.40
CA VAL A 96 -17.62 -4.72 -13.69
C VAL A 96 -18.47 -5.53 -14.67
N ILE A 97 -18.65 -6.82 -14.38
CA ILE A 97 -19.43 -7.75 -15.22
C ILE A 97 -20.80 -8.03 -14.62
N VAL A 98 -20.88 -8.11 -13.28
CA VAL A 98 -22.11 -8.43 -12.55
C VAL A 98 -22.15 -7.62 -11.25
N GLU A 99 -23.32 -7.09 -10.91
CA GLU A 99 -23.66 -6.61 -9.57
C GLU A 99 -24.86 -7.42 -9.07
N ALA A 100 -24.70 -8.13 -7.95
CA ALA A 100 -25.70 -9.08 -7.47
C ALA A 100 -25.54 -9.38 -5.98
N THR A 101 -26.33 -10.32 -5.46
CA THR A 101 -26.11 -10.87 -4.12
C THR A 101 -24.80 -11.65 -4.07
N LEU A 102 -24.24 -11.86 -2.87
CA LEU A 102 -23.00 -12.64 -2.72
C LEU A 102 -23.18 -14.08 -3.23
N ASP A 103 -24.34 -14.69 -3.02
CA ASP A 103 -24.62 -16.06 -3.45
C ASP A 103 -24.67 -16.16 -4.98
N ASP A 104 -25.31 -15.20 -5.64
CA ASP A 104 -25.34 -15.12 -7.10
C ASP A 104 -23.95 -14.85 -7.67
N CYS A 105 -23.18 -13.93 -7.06
CA CYS A 105 -21.80 -13.69 -7.45
C CYS A 105 -20.94 -14.95 -7.31
N ASN A 106 -21.09 -15.71 -6.22
CA ASN A 106 -20.36 -16.96 -6.04
C ASN A 106 -20.75 -18.01 -7.07
N ALA A 107 -22.05 -18.17 -7.35
CA ALA A 107 -22.55 -19.10 -8.35
C ALA A 107 -22.01 -18.77 -9.75
N TYR A 108 -22.06 -17.48 -10.13
CA TYR A 108 -21.53 -17.00 -11.41
C TYR A 108 -20.02 -17.21 -11.52
N PHE A 109 -19.25 -16.81 -10.49
CA PHE A 109 -17.80 -16.99 -10.47
C PHE A 109 -17.40 -18.47 -10.57
N SER A 110 -18.12 -19.36 -9.89
CA SER A 110 -17.91 -20.80 -10.00
C SER A 110 -18.27 -21.36 -11.38
N ALA A 111 -19.28 -20.80 -12.05
CA ALA A 111 -19.61 -21.17 -13.42
C ALA A 111 -18.50 -20.76 -14.40
N LEU A 112 -17.96 -19.55 -14.28
CA LEU A 112 -16.81 -19.08 -15.08
C LEU A 112 -15.57 -19.96 -14.89
N MET A 113 -15.26 -20.33 -13.64
CA MET A 113 -14.16 -21.26 -13.36
C MET A 113 -14.39 -22.64 -14.00
N LYS A 114 -15.63 -23.15 -13.98
CA LYS A 114 -15.97 -24.44 -14.58
C LYS A 114 -15.94 -24.40 -16.12
N ALA A 115 -16.28 -23.26 -16.71
CA ALA A 115 -16.21 -23.03 -18.15
C ALA A 115 -14.77 -22.86 -18.66
N GLY A 116 -13.82 -22.57 -17.76
CA GLY A 116 -12.41 -22.36 -18.09
C GLY A 116 -12.04 -20.89 -18.35
N ASP A 117 -12.98 -19.97 -18.16
CA ASP A 117 -12.75 -18.52 -18.33
C ASP A 117 -11.81 -17.97 -17.24
N ILE A 118 -11.82 -18.59 -16.06
CA ILE A 118 -10.95 -18.25 -14.93
C ILE A 118 -10.06 -19.45 -14.64
N ALA A 119 -8.79 -19.36 -15.04
CA ALA A 119 -7.79 -20.36 -14.68
C ALA A 119 -7.60 -20.38 -13.15
N PRO A 120 -7.47 -21.56 -12.51
CA PRO A 120 -7.12 -21.62 -11.10
C PRO A 120 -5.72 -21.03 -10.86
N ALA A 121 -5.49 -20.54 -9.63
CA ALA A 121 -4.16 -20.10 -9.23
C ALA A 121 -3.15 -21.24 -9.34
N GLU A 122 -1.91 -20.90 -9.68
CA GLU A 122 -0.82 -21.88 -9.78
C GLU A 122 -0.43 -22.47 -8.41
N LYS A 123 0.56 -23.36 -8.41
CA LYS A 123 1.11 -23.97 -7.18
C LYS A 123 1.68 -22.93 -6.22
N GLU A 124 2.12 -21.78 -6.73
CA GLU A 124 2.66 -20.69 -5.95
C GLU A 124 1.92 -19.39 -6.29
N ALA A 125 1.59 -18.61 -5.27
CA ALA A 125 0.98 -17.29 -5.43
C ALA A 125 1.70 -16.23 -4.60
N VAL A 126 1.85 -15.03 -5.14
CA VAL A 126 2.32 -13.84 -4.40
C VAL A 126 1.15 -12.89 -4.28
N ILE A 127 0.70 -12.64 -3.05
CA ILE A 127 -0.36 -11.67 -2.76
C ILE A 127 0.28 -10.30 -2.52
N VAL A 128 -0.10 -9.32 -3.34
CA VAL A 128 0.45 -7.96 -3.31
C VAL A 128 -0.59 -7.00 -2.74
N LEU A 129 -0.23 -6.28 -1.68
CA LEU A 129 -1.12 -5.37 -0.94
C LEU A 129 -0.63 -3.92 -1.04
N HIS A 130 -1.54 -3.02 -1.43
CA HIS A 130 -1.28 -1.57 -1.48
C HIS A 130 -1.36 -0.91 -0.09
N GLY A 131 -1.02 0.38 0.00
CA GLY A 131 -1.08 1.19 1.21
C GLY A 131 -2.41 1.93 1.44
N LEU A 132 -2.42 2.80 2.45
CA LEU A 132 -3.57 3.64 2.80
C LEU A 132 -3.79 4.74 1.75
N GLY A 133 -5.03 4.94 1.31
CA GLY A 133 -5.38 5.95 0.30
C GLY A 133 -4.97 5.57 -1.13
N GLU A 134 -4.30 4.42 -1.29
CA GLU A 134 -3.93 3.83 -2.56
C GLU A 134 -4.95 2.77 -2.98
N GLY A 135 -4.98 2.45 -4.27
CA GLY A 135 -5.64 1.25 -4.81
C GLY A 135 -4.62 0.29 -5.42
N ARG A 136 -5.10 -0.82 -5.97
CA ARG A 136 -4.24 -1.87 -6.59
C ARG A 136 -3.30 -1.33 -7.67
N SER A 137 -3.72 -0.32 -8.42
CA SER A 137 -2.92 0.28 -9.51
C SER A 137 -1.59 0.87 -9.02
N ALA A 138 -1.50 1.30 -7.76
CA ALA A 138 -0.25 1.78 -7.17
C ALA A 138 0.85 0.69 -7.14
N MET A 139 0.44 -0.58 -7.09
CA MET A 139 1.35 -1.72 -7.08
C MET A 139 1.74 -2.20 -8.48
N LYS A 140 1.12 -1.67 -9.55
CA LYS A 140 1.30 -2.16 -10.92
C LYS A 140 2.76 -2.23 -11.37
N PRO A 141 3.63 -1.23 -11.12
CA PRO A 141 5.03 -1.31 -11.55
C PRO A 141 5.77 -2.53 -10.96
N LEU A 142 5.53 -2.84 -9.68
CA LEU A 142 6.12 -4.01 -9.03
C LEU A 142 5.49 -5.31 -9.50
N VAL A 143 4.16 -5.32 -9.69
CA VAL A 143 3.42 -6.50 -10.17
C VAL A 143 3.92 -6.91 -11.56
N THR A 144 4.02 -5.97 -12.49
CA THR A 144 4.53 -6.23 -13.85
C THR A 144 5.96 -6.77 -13.80
N PHE A 145 6.83 -6.18 -12.98
CA PHE A 145 8.18 -6.71 -12.80
C PHE A 145 8.20 -8.16 -12.29
N LEU A 146 7.34 -8.49 -11.30
CA LEU A 146 7.27 -9.85 -10.78
C LEU A 146 6.72 -10.83 -11.82
N GLU A 147 5.62 -10.48 -12.51
CA GLU A 147 5.01 -11.30 -13.57
C GLU A 147 6.02 -11.62 -14.69
N GLU A 148 6.91 -10.69 -15.03
CA GLU A 148 7.95 -10.89 -16.05
C GLU A 148 9.14 -11.74 -15.57
N ASN A 149 9.34 -11.89 -14.26
CA ASN A 149 10.58 -12.44 -13.69
C ASN A 149 10.38 -13.63 -12.73
N MET A 150 9.15 -14.09 -12.51
CA MET A 150 8.87 -15.32 -11.75
C MET A 150 7.67 -16.07 -12.32
N THR A 151 7.54 -17.35 -11.95
CA THR A 151 6.46 -18.21 -12.42
C THR A 151 5.24 -18.25 -11.51
N ALA A 152 5.32 -17.68 -10.30
CA ALA A 152 4.18 -17.68 -9.38
C ALA A 152 3.05 -16.78 -9.87
N SER A 153 1.80 -17.12 -9.54
CA SER A 153 0.65 -16.23 -9.80
C SER A 153 0.76 -14.96 -8.95
N ILE A 154 0.85 -13.79 -9.58
CA ILE A 154 0.87 -12.51 -8.86
C ILE A 154 -0.56 -11.99 -8.73
N LEU A 155 -1.08 -11.94 -7.50
CA LEU A 155 -2.46 -11.55 -7.22
C LEU A 155 -2.47 -10.24 -6.44
N THR A 156 -3.08 -9.20 -7.03
CA THR A 156 -3.28 -7.93 -6.35
C THR A 156 -4.52 -7.99 -5.46
N PHE A 157 -4.34 -7.73 -4.17
CA PHE A 157 -5.43 -7.63 -3.20
C PHE A 157 -5.79 -6.16 -2.97
N GLY A 158 -6.99 -5.78 -3.45
CA GLY A 158 -7.57 -4.46 -3.26
C GLY A 158 -8.47 -4.44 -2.04
N TYR A 159 -8.36 -3.37 -1.24
CA TYR A 159 -9.22 -3.18 -0.09
C TYR A 159 -9.51 -1.70 0.15
N ALA A 160 -10.67 -1.43 0.76
CA ALA A 160 -11.21 -0.08 0.93
C ALA A 160 -10.50 0.69 2.04
N SER A 161 -9.19 0.94 1.84
CA SER A 161 -8.24 1.32 2.88
C SER A 161 -8.63 2.53 3.76
N PRO A 162 -9.29 3.60 3.26
CA PRO A 162 -9.72 4.71 4.12
C PRO A 162 -11.13 4.51 4.72
N GLN A 163 -11.89 3.53 4.23
CA GLN A 163 -13.33 3.40 4.50
C GLN A 163 -13.68 2.33 5.53
N ALA A 164 -12.77 1.41 5.84
CA ALA A 164 -13.03 0.37 6.84
C ALA A 164 -11.86 0.20 7.82
N PRO A 165 -12.11 -0.38 9.01
CA PRO A 165 -11.06 -0.74 9.97
C PRO A 165 -10.06 -1.77 9.43
N LEU A 166 -8.85 -1.77 9.99
CA LEU A 166 -7.78 -2.73 9.64
C LEU A 166 -8.24 -4.19 9.83
N ALA A 167 -9.02 -4.46 10.88
CA ALA A 167 -9.61 -5.78 11.12
C ALA A 167 -10.55 -6.24 9.99
N SER A 168 -11.26 -5.32 9.33
CA SER A 168 -12.12 -5.65 8.19
C SER A 168 -11.29 -6.03 6.98
N HIS A 169 -10.19 -5.32 6.72
CA HIS A 169 -9.25 -5.66 5.65
C HIS A 169 -8.57 -7.02 5.89
N ALA A 170 -8.17 -7.29 7.13
CA ALA A 170 -7.62 -8.57 7.55
C ALA A 170 -8.62 -9.73 7.36
N HIS A 171 -9.90 -9.50 7.69
CA HIS A 171 -10.96 -10.48 7.45
C HIS A 171 -11.13 -10.78 5.96
N SER A 172 -11.20 -9.74 5.12
CA SER A 172 -11.31 -9.88 3.66
C SER A 172 -10.09 -10.60 3.06
N LEU A 173 -8.87 -10.29 3.52
CA LEU A 173 -7.67 -11.01 3.14
C LEU A 173 -7.80 -12.50 3.48
N GLY A 174 -8.27 -12.83 4.70
CA GLY A 174 -8.52 -14.21 5.10
C GLY A 174 -9.50 -14.96 4.19
N ARG A 175 -10.55 -14.29 3.69
CA ARG A 175 -11.49 -14.86 2.71
C ARG A 175 -10.81 -15.15 1.37
N VAL A 176 -10.00 -14.22 0.87
CA VAL A 176 -9.24 -14.42 -0.38
C VAL A 176 -8.30 -15.63 -0.24
N LEU A 177 -7.53 -15.72 0.85
CA LEU A 177 -6.61 -16.83 1.09
C LEU A 177 -7.32 -18.17 1.25
N ALA A 178 -8.51 -18.18 1.85
CA ALA A 178 -9.37 -19.37 1.97
C ALA A 178 -9.93 -19.84 0.62
N GLY A 179 -10.09 -18.93 -0.34
CA GLY A 179 -10.55 -19.23 -1.70
C GLY A 179 -9.47 -19.82 -2.61
N LEU A 180 -8.20 -19.74 -2.25
CA LEU A 180 -7.09 -20.34 -3.00
C LEU A 180 -7.02 -21.85 -2.80
N PRO A 181 -6.61 -22.65 -3.81
CA PRO A 181 -6.45 -24.09 -3.67
C PRO A 181 -5.61 -24.46 -2.43
N PRO A 182 -6.00 -25.46 -1.62
CA PRO A 182 -5.31 -25.76 -0.37
C PRO A 182 -3.81 -26.09 -0.52
N THR A 183 -3.40 -26.53 -1.71
CA THR A 183 -2.02 -26.86 -2.06
C THR A 183 -1.19 -25.66 -2.54
N THR A 184 -1.80 -24.49 -2.75
CA THR A 184 -1.09 -23.29 -3.18
C THR A 184 -0.25 -22.75 -2.02
N ALA A 185 1.06 -22.66 -2.26
CA ALA A 185 2.01 -21.99 -1.39
C ALA A 185 1.95 -20.47 -1.63
N ILE A 186 2.01 -19.68 -0.56
CA ILE A 186 1.64 -18.27 -0.61
C ILE A 186 2.81 -17.43 -0.13
N SER A 187 3.14 -16.36 -0.84
CA SER A 187 4.01 -15.30 -0.34
C SER A 187 3.29 -13.97 -0.34
N PHE A 188 3.79 -13.01 0.43
CA PHE A 188 3.22 -11.66 0.52
C PHE A 188 4.22 -10.60 0.09
N VAL A 189 3.72 -9.55 -0.55
CA VAL A 189 4.41 -8.26 -0.65
C VAL A 189 3.45 -7.17 -0.19
N GLY A 190 3.80 -6.47 0.88
CA GLY A 190 2.98 -5.37 1.40
C GLY A 190 3.68 -4.03 1.22
N HIS A 191 2.96 -3.03 0.72
CA HIS A 191 3.37 -1.63 0.78
C HIS A 191 2.71 -0.94 1.96
N SER A 192 3.49 -0.21 2.77
CA SER A 192 3.00 0.66 3.83
C SER A 192 1.98 -0.05 4.73
N MET A 193 0.76 0.46 4.88
CA MET A 193 -0.32 -0.13 5.66
C MET A 193 -0.71 -1.57 5.22
N GLY A 194 -0.50 -1.95 3.97
CA GLY A 194 -0.75 -3.33 3.50
C GLY A 194 0.02 -4.38 4.31
N ASN A 195 1.17 -4.02 4.85
CA ASN A 195 1.92 -4.86 5.79
C ASN A 195 1.16 -5.11 7.09
N LEU A 196 0.52 -4.07 7.62
CA LEU A 196 -0.25 -4.16 8.85
C LEU A 196 -1.53 -4.99 8.66
N VAL A 197 -2.10 -5.00 7.45
CA VAL A 197 -3.23 -5.88 7.11
C VAL A 197 -2.83 -7.35 7.27
N VAL A 198 -1.66 -7.75 6.74
CA VAL A 198 -1.15 -9.12 6.89
C VAL A 198 -0.88 -9.45 8.36
N ARG A 199 -0.21 -8.55 9.09
CA ARG A 199 0.06 -8.72 10.54
C ARG A 199 -1.22 -8.83 11.36
N ARG A 200 -2.26 -8.06 11.01
CA ARG A 200 -3.57 -8.13 11.68
C ARG A 200 -4.31 -9.41 11.32
N TRP A 201 -4.20 -9.89 10.08
CA TRP A 201 -4.79 -11.17 9.67
C TRP A 201 -4.18 -12.35 10.43
N LEU A 202 -2.87 -12.33 10.68
CA LEU A 202 -2.18 -13.37 11.43
C LEU A 202 -2.73 -13.58 12.85
N GLN A 203 -3.31 -12.56 13.47
CA GLN A 203 -3.98 -12.67 14.77
C GLN A 203 -5.10 -13.71 14.79
N ASP A 204 -5.87 -13.80 13.70
CA ASP A 204 -7.05 -14.65 13.58
C ASP A 204 -6.80 -15.85 12.66
N ALA A 205 -5.59 -15.96 12.10
CA ALA A 205 -5.24 -16.95 11.10
C ALA A 205 -5.17 -18.36 11.70
N GLN A 206 -5.84 -19.31 11.04
CA GLN A 206 -5.76 -20.72 11.42
C GLN A 206 -4.35 -21.27 11.14
N PRO A 207 -3.76 -22.10 12.03
CA PRO A 207 -2.41 -22.63 11.85
C PRO A 207 -2.20 -23.35 10.51
N LYS A 208 -3.21 -24.04 10.01
CA LYS A 208 -3.18 -24.70 8.69
C LYS A 208 -2.97 -23.72 7.52
N MET A 209 -3.49 -22.50 7.65
CA MET A 209 -3.33 -21.45 6.64
C MET A 209 -1.95 -20.81 6.76
N VAL A 210 -1.49 -20.55 7.98
CA VAL A 210 -0.14 -20.00 8.24
C VAL A 210 0.95 -20.93 7.70
N ARG A 211 0.77 -22.26 7.79
CA ARG A 211 1.69 -23.26 7.22
C ARG A 211 1.82 -23.22 5.69
N ARG A 212 0.88 -22.57 4.99
CA ARG A 212 0.95 -22.39 3.53
C ARG A 212 1.79 -21.17 3.14
N ILE A 213 2.16 -20.33 4.10
CA ILE A 213 2.90 -19.10 3.82
C ILE A 213 4.40 -19.42 3.76
N ASN A 214 5.01 -19.12 2.62
CA ASN A 214 6.45 -19.27 2.38
C ASN A 214 7.21 -18.07 2.93
N ARG A 215 6.92 -16.87 2.40
CA ARG A 215 7.70 -15.66 2.67
C ARG A 215 6.87 -14.38 2.64
N MET A 216 7.39 -13.31 3.24
CA MET A 216 6.85 -11.95 3.09
C MET A 216 7.96 -10.94 2.83
N VAL A 217 7.70 -9.98 1.94
CA VAL A 217 8.51 -8.77 1.79
C VAL A 217 7.68 -7.57 2.23
N MET A 218 8.22 -6.77 3.14
CA MET A 218 7.58 -5.57 3.66
C MET A 218 8.26 -4.32 3.09
N LEU A 219 7.52 -3.51 2.34
CA LEU A 219 7.99 -2.26 1.75
C LEU A 219 7.49 -1.07 2.57
N GLY A 220 8.40 -0.32 3.17
CA GLY A 220 8.09 0.85 4.00
C GLY A 220 7.01 0.61 5.08
N PRO A 221 7.02 -0.52 5.84
CA PRO A 221 5.95 -0.81 6.78
C PRO A 221 5.97 0.16 7.98
N PRO A 222 4.86 0.76 8.42
CA PRO A 222 4.83 1.50 9.68
C PRO A 222 4.69 0.57 10.89
N ASN A 223 5.68 -0.31 11.11
CA ASN A 223 5.61 -1.40 12.10
C ASN A 223 5.54 -0.93 13.55
N GLN A 224 6.12 0.24 13.86
CA GLN A 224 6.13 0.89 15.18
C GLN A 224 5.15 2.07 15.27
N GLY A 225 4.28 2.21 14.26
CA GLY A 225 3.39 3.35 14.09
C GLY A 225 4.01 4.37 13.15
N SER A 226 3.40 5.56 13.08
CA SER A 226 3.87 6.65 12.23
C SER A 226 3.88 7.95 13.02
N ASP A 227 5.05 8.58 13.13
CA ASP A 227 5.14 9.91 13.74
C ASP A 227 4.38 10.95 12.94
N LEU A 228 4.30 10.82 11.62
CA LEU A 228 3.44 11.67 10.80
C LEU A 228 1.96 11.53 11.21
N ALA A 229 1.52 10.31 11.52
CA ALA A 229 0.17 10.09 12.05
C ALA A 229 -0.01 10.71 13.45
N ARG A 230 1.00 10.68 14.33
CA ARG A 230 0.96 11.37 15.64
C ARG A 230 0.89 12.89 15.48
N LEU A 231 1.65 13.45 14.53
CA LEU A 231 1.57 14.88 14.19
C LEU A 231 0.18 15.24 13.67
N ALA A 232 -0.42 14.41 12.81
CA ALA A 232 -1.78 14.59 12.32
C ALA A 232 -2.82 14.52 13.45
N ALA A 233 -2.62 13.65 14.46
CA ALA A 233 -3.51 13.53 15.62
C ALA A 233 -3.57 14.82 16.47
N ASN A 234 -2.47 15.57 16.53
CA ASN A 234 -2.38 16.85 17.23
C ASN A 234 -3.07 18.00 16.47
N ASN A 235 -3.47 17.79 15.22
CA ASN A 235 -4.24 18.75 14.43
C ASN A 235 -5.73 18.39 14.44
N HIS A 236 -6.56 19.24 15.05
CA HIS A 236 -8.00 19.00 15.16
C HIS A 236 -8.71 18.77 13.82
N LEU A 237 -8.31 19.46 12.76
CA LEU A 237 -8.90 19.31 11.43
C LEU A 237 -8.57 17.94 10.84
N LEU A 238 -7.27 17.59 10.80
CA LEU A 238 -6.81 16.32 10.22
C LEU A 238 -7.35 15.11 10.98
N ARG A 239 -7.38 15.19 12.32
CA ARG A 239 -7.98 14.18 13.18
C ARG A 239 -9.46 13.94 12.87
N ASN A 240 -10.22 15.00 12.60
CA ASN A 240 -11.66 14.90 12.33
C ASN A 240 -11.97 14.40 10.91
N LEU A 241 -11.03 14.57 9.98
CA LEU A 241 -11.12 14.02 8.62
C LEU A 241 -10.70 12.54 8.53
N ALA A 242 -9.95 12.02 9.50
CA ALA A 242 -9.50 10.64 9.50
C ALA A 242 -10.67 9.65 9.76
N SER A 243 -10.84 8.71 8.83
CA SER A 243 -11.83 7.62 8.87
C SER A 243 -11.17 6.25 8.75
N GLY A 244 -11.92 5.17 9.03
CA GLY A 244 -11.46 3.78 8.83
C GLY A 244 -10.08 3.49 9.44
N ALA A 245 -9.24 2.80 8.67
CA ALA A 245 -7.88 2.47 9.08
C ALA A 245 -6.99 3.71 9.29
N ALA A 246 -7.20 4.81 8.55
CA ALA A 246 -6.48 6.07 8.78
C ALA A 246 -6.70 6.58 10.21
N ARG A 247 -7.95 6.55 10.67
CA ARG A 247 -8.30 6.94 12.04
C ARG A 247 -7.64 6.04 13.07
N GLU A 248 -7.60 4.73 12.83
CA GLU A 248 -6.97 3.77 13.73
C GLU A 248 -5.47 4.01 13.87
N LEU A 249 -4.77 4.26 12.76
CA LEU A 249 -3.35 4.57 12.76
C LEU A 249 -3.04 5.90 13.44
N VAL A 250 -3.90 6.90 13.27
CA VAL A 250 -3.73 8.25 13.84
C VAL A 250 -4.07 8.29 15.33
N LEU A 251 -5.15 7.62 15.77
CA LEU A 251 -5.71 7.81 17.11
C LEU A 251 -5.67 6.58 18.01
N HIS A 252 -5.51 5.38 17.45
CA HIS A 252 -5.72 4.12 18.16
C HIS A 252 -4.55 3.14 18.00
N TRP A 253 -3.36 3.65 17.66
CA TRP A 253 -2.15 2.85 17.47
C TRP A 253 -1.85 1.92 18.65
N ASP A 254 -1.95 2.42 19.89
CA ASP A 254 -1.67 1.61 21.08
C ASP A 254 -2.61 0.42 21.24
N SER A 255 -3.85 0.53 20.74
CA SER A 255 -4.78 -0.59 20.72
C SER A 255 -4.47 -1.55 19.58
N ILE A 256 -4.32 -1.03 18.37
CA ILE A 256 -4.12 -1.85 17.17
C ILE A 256 -2.80 -2.61 17.23
N SER A 257 -1.72 -1.98 17.70
CA SER A 257 -0.39 -2.60 17.81
C SER A 257 -0.38 -3.90 18.63
N ARG A 258 -1.28 -4.04 19.62
CA ARG A 258 -1.45 -5.28 20.41
C ARG A 258 -2.07 -6.44 19.62
N GLU A 259 -2.71 -6.13 18.49
CA GLU A 259 -3.35 -7.10 17.60
C GLU A 259 -2.49 -7.38 16.35
N LEU A 260 -1.31 -6.76 16.22
CA LEU A 260 -0.42 -6.93 15.08
C LEU A 260 0.64 -7.98 15.38
N GLN A 261 0.44 -9.19 14.85
CA GLN A 261 1.37 -10.29 15.04
C GLN A 261 2.68 -10.06 14.28
N THR A 262 3.77 -10.62 14.80
CA THR A 262 5.03 -10.78 14.05
C THR A 262 4.89 -12.02 13.14
N PRO A 263 5.26 -11.93 11.85
CA PRO A 263 5.21 -13.09 10.97
C PRO A 263 6.02 -14.28 11.53
N PRO A 264 5.42 -15.48 11.69
CA PRO A 264 6.11 -16.67 12.20
C PRO A 264 6.86 -17.45 11.11
N PHE A 265 6.98 -16.86 9.92
CA PHE A 265 7.65 -17.40 8.73
C PHE A 265 8.64 -16.36 8.22
N GLN A 266 9.51 -16.75 7.29
CA GLN A 266 10.58 -15.89 6.81
C GLN A 266 10.08 -14.57 6.21
N TYR A 267 10.64 -13.45 6.65
CA TYR A 267 10.25 -12.14 6.13
C TYR A 267 11.40 -11.13 6.08
N GLY A 268 11.36 -10.26 5.07
CA GLY A 268 12.35 -9.24 4.82
C GLY A 268 11.71 -7.86 4.78
N ILE A 269 12.45 -6.84 5.24
CA ILE A 269 11.98 -5.46 5.28
C ILE A 269 12.86 -4.60 4.38
N ILE A 270 12.24 -3.87 3.47
CA ILE A 270 12.87 -2.81 2.68
C ILE A 270 12.31 -1.49 3.18
N ALA A 271 13.15 -0.67 3.79
CA ALA A 271 12.85 0.69 4.19
C ALA A 271 13.30 1.67 3.09
N GLY A 272 12.47 2.67 2.79
CA GLY A 272 12.95 3.85 2.07
C GLY A 272 13.67 4.78 3.03
N GLY A 273 14.79 5.36 2.59
CA GLY A 273 15.59 6.27 3.40
C GLY A 273 16.89 6.59 2.69
N LYS A 274 17.46 7.76 2.94
CA LYS A 274 18.70 8.21 2.29
C LYS A 274 19.94 7.45 2.76
N GLY A 275 19.85 6.73 3.88
CA GLY A 275 21.02 6.23 4.60
C GLY A 275 21.78 7.38 5.27
N ASP A 276 21.06 8.35 5.82
CA ASP A 276 21.59 9.47 6.60
C ASP A 276 20.71 9.71 7.84
N ASP A 277 21.03 10.69 8.68
CA ASP A 277 20.24 10.97 9.90
C ASP A 277 19.10 11.99 9.67
N VAL A 278 18.76 12.31 8.41
CA VAL A 278 17.84 13.42 8.06
C VAL A 278 16.66 12.97 7.22
N GLY A 279 16.85 12.04 6.29
CA GLY A 279 15.79 11.54 5.43
C GLY A 279 15.24 12.57 4.44
N TYR A 280 14.04 12.34 3.93
CA TYR A 280 13.40 13.19 2.91
C TYR A 280 12.43 14.23 3.47
N SER A 281 11.93 14.06 4.70
CA SER A 281 10.94 14.93 5.31
C SER A 281 11.58 16.04 6.15
N LEU A 282 10.98 17.23 6.15
CA LEU A 282 11.35 18.30 7.09
C LEU A 282 10.60 18.21 8.42
N LEU A 283 9.63 17.28 8.52
CA LEU A 283 8.75 17.13 9.67
C LEU A 283 9.13 15.94 10.56
N LEU A 284 9.89 14.99 10.02
CA LEU A 284 10.30 13.78 10.71
C LEU A 284 11.75 13.91 11.15
N GLU A 285 12.05 13.42 12.34
CA GLU A 285 13.42 13.39 12.87
C GLU A 285 14.04 12.00 12.60
N GLY A 286 15.19 11.98 11.92
CA GLY A 286 15.90 10.77 11.49
C GLY A 286 15.66 10.42 10.01
N ASP A 287 16.30 9.35 9.54
CA ASP A 287 16.10 8.85 8.17
C ASP A 287 14.65 8.44 7.91
N ASP A 288 14.13 8.77 6.74
CA ASP A 288 12.73 8.57 6.37
C ASP A 288 12.54 8.57 4.85
N ASP A 289 11.42 8.02 4.38
CA ASP A 289 11.02 7.95 2.97
C ASP A 289 10.05 9.05 2.51
N ALA A 290 9.97 10.15 3.27
CA ALA A 290 8.97 11.22 3.28
C ALA A 290 7.68 10.94 4.06
N ILE A 291 7.40 9.68 4.44
CA ILE A 291 6.16 9.28 5.12
C ILE A 291 6.43 8.45 6.37
N VAL A 292 7.32 7.46 6.27
CA VAL A 292 7.67 6.51 7.32
C VAL A 292 9.17 6.60 7.58
N ARG A 293 9.55 6.68 8.86
CA ARG A 293 10.96 6.65 9.25
C ARG A 293 11.55 5.26 9.12
N VAL A 294 12.84 5.17 8.83
CA VAL A 294 13.54 3.87 8.79
C VAL A 294 13.40 3.13 10.11
N SER A 295 13.49 3.83 11.24
CA SER A 295 13.29 3.24 12.58
C SER A 295 11.87 2.69 12.80
N GLU A 296 10.85 3.32 12.21
CA GLU A 296 9.45 2.87 12.29
C GLU A 296 9.20 1.59 11.51
N THR A 297 10.04 1.31 10.50
CA THR A 297 9.94 0.08 9.70
C THR A 297 10.44 -1.18 10.39
N GLN A 298 11.25 -1.04 11.44
CA GLN A 298 11.88 -2.19 12.07
C GLN A 298 10.86 -3.10 12.75
N LEU A 299 11.08 -4.42 12.65
CA LEU A 299 10.30 -5.45 13.33
C LEU A 299 11.21 -6.63 13.65
N GLN A 300 11.35 -6.94 14.94
CA GLN A 300 12.22 -8.00 15.43
C GLN A 300 11.89 -9.36 14.82
N GLY A 301 12.92 -10.07 14.34
CA GLY A 301 12.78 -11.40 13.74
C GLY A 301 12.93 -11.42 12.22
N SER A 302 13.15 -10.26 11.58
CA SER A 302 13.32 -10.20 10.12
C SER A 302 14.59 -10.93 9.67
N ASP A 303 14.49 -11.74 8.63
CA ASP A 303 15.62 -12.43 7.99
C ASP A 303 16.45 -11.51 7.06
N GLY A 304 15.98 -10.28 6.87
CA GLY A 304 16.69 -9.25 6.14
C GLY A 304 16.11 -7.87 6.39
N PHE A 305 16.98 -6.88 6.49
CA PHE A 305 16.60 -5.47 6.59
C PHE A 305 17.47 -4.67 5.62
N LEU A 306 16.85 -3.91 4.73
CA LEU A 306 17.54 -3.14 3.69
C LEU A 306 17.01 -1.71 3.65
N VAL A 307 17.91 -0.72 3.69
CA VAL A 307 17.57 0.69 3.42
C VAL A 307 17.95 1.01 1.98
N ILE A 308 17.00 1.55 1.20
CA ILE A 308 17.19 2.00 -0.18
C ILE A 308 16.85 3.50 -0.28
N PRO A 309 17.67 4.32 -0.96
CA PRO A 309 17.39 5.74 -1.22
C PRO A 309 16.21 5.90 -2.19
N VAL A 310 15.01 5.84 -1.64
CA VAL A 310 13.75 5.96 -2.36
C VAL A 310 12.70 6.61 -1.47
N ARG A 311 11.85 7.44 -2.09
CA ARG A 311 10.66 8.01 -1.44
C ARG A 311 9.53 6.98 -1.41
N HIS A 312 8.67 7.05 -0.41
CA HIS A 312 7.57 6.11 -0.14
C HIS A 312 6.76 5.77 -1.41
N ALA A 313 6.18 6.79 -2.04
CA ALA A 313 5.35 6.64 -3.24
C ALA A 313 6.08 6.10 -4.48
N ARG A 314 7.42 6.04 -4.47
CA ARG A 314 8.26 5.59 -5.59
C ARG A 314 8.88 4.22 -5.38
N MET A 315 8.60 3.54 -4.25
CA MET A 315 9.20 2.23 -3.95
C MET A 315 8.88 1.18 -5.03
N MET A 316 7.64 1.13 -5.50
CA MET A 316 7.15 0.12 -6.44
C MET A 316 7.80 0.25 -7.83
N GLU A 317 8.18 1.47 -8.22
CA GLU A 317 8.86 1.78 -9.50
C GLU A 317 10.39 1.65 -9.40
N ASN A 318 10.92 1.57 -8.18
CA ASN A 318 12.37 1.53 -7.97
C ASN A 318 12.93 0.14 -8.30
N THR A 319 13.84 0.09 -9.27
CA THR A 319 14.43 -1.16 -9.76
C THR A 319 15.18 -1.95 -8.68
N ASP A 320 15.77 -1.30 -7.69
CA ASP A 320 16.44 -2.01 -6.60
C ASP A 320 15.43 -2.66 -5.65
N VAL A 321 14.36 -1.94 -5.30
CA VAL A 321 13.25 -2.50 -4.51
C VAL A 321 12.65 -3.71 -5.22
N GLN A 322 12.39 -3.61 -6.53
CA GLN A 322 11.86 -4.70 -7.36
C GLN A 322 12.77 -5.93 -7.35
N LYS A 323 14.07 -5.75 -7.64
CA LYS A 323 15.06 -6.84 -7.69
C LYS A 323 15.27 -7.51 -6.34
N GLU A 324 15.34 -6.74 -5.27
CA GLU A 324 15.51 -7.28 -3.91
C GLU A 324 14.23 -7.97 -3.40
N THR A 325 13.05 -7.47 -3.79
CA THR A 325 11.77 -8.15 -3.52
C THR A 325 11.75 -9.52 -4.17
N LEU A 326 12.00 -9.59 -5.49
CA LEU A 326 12.06 -10.86 -6.22
C LEU A 326 13.08 -11.82 -5.60
N ARG A 327 14.29 -11.32 -5.30
CA ARG A 327 15.35 -12.14 -4.71
C ARG A 327 14.92 -12.69 -3.35
N PHE A 328 14.33 -11.87 -2.49
CA PHE A 328 13.87 -12.33 -1.19
C PHE A 328 12.75 -13.36 -1.33
N LEU A 329 11.79 -13.15 -2.23
CA LEU A 329 10.72 -14.11 -2.51
C LEU A 329 11.26 -15.47 -2.99
N LEU A 330 12.34 -15.48 -3.78
CA LEU A 330 12.95 -16.72 -4.29
C LEU A 330 13.92 -17.38 -3.28
N GLN A 331 14.69 -16.58 -2.54
CA GLN A 331 15.88 -17.05 -1.82
C GLN A 331 15.85 -16.79 -0.31
N GLY A 332 14.93 -15.96 0.19
CA GLY A 332 14.82 -15.65 1.61
C GLY A 332 15.83 -14.64 2.15
N ARG A 333 16.55 -13.93 1.28
CA ARG A 333 17.56 -12.94 1.67
C ARG A 333 17.72 -11.86 0.61
N PHE A 334 18.11 -10.67 1.04
CA PHE A 334 18.58 -9.59 0.14
C PHE A 334 20.04 -9.83 -0.27
N ALA A 335 20.46 -9.30 -1.42
CA ALA A 335 21.88 -9.32 -1.80
C ALA A 335 22.61 -8.03 -1.44
N LYS A 336 21.90 -6.89 -1.53
CA LYS A 336 22.46 -5.60 -1.08
C LYS A 336 22.62 -5.59 0.43
N LYS A 337 23.64 -4.85 0.88
CA LYS A 337 23.75 -4.37 2.26
C LYS A 337 23.12 -2.98 2.32
N SER A 338 22.53 -2.61 3.44
CA SER A 338 21.97 -1.27 3.64
C SER A 338 22.99 -0.18 3.33
N PHE A 339 22.54 0.91 2.70
CA PHE A 339 23.31 2.14 2.68
C PHE A 339 23.50 2.62 4.12
N HIS A 340 24.70 3.11 4.44
CA HIS A 340 25.18 3.38 5.80
C HIS A 340 24.10 3.97 6.71
N SER A 341 23.65 3.20 7.69
CA SER A 341 23.33 3.77 8.99
C SER A 341 24.24 3.07 9.97
N SER A 342 25.07 3.84 10.66
CA SER A 342 25.68 3.40 11.91
C SER A 342 24.54 3.15 12.89
N LEU A 343 23.92 1.96 12.81
CA LEU A 343 23.03 1.47 13.84
C LEU A 343 23.91 1.25 15.06
N SER A 344 23.87 2.19 15.99
CA SER A 344 24.49 1.98 17.29
C SER A 344 23.75 0.83 17.97
N GLU A 345 24.45 -0.28 18.18
CA GLU A 345 24.05 -1.26 19.20
C GLU A 345 23.97 -0.51 20.54
N LYS A 346 22.75 -0.31 21.05
CA LYS A 346 22.50 0.00 22.46
C LYS A 346 21.28 -0.74 22.94
#